data_AF-A0AAE4QJH8-F1
#
_entry.id   AF-A0AAE4QJH8-F1
#
_cell.length_a   1.000
_cell.length_b   1.000
_cell.length_c   1.000
_cell.angle_alpha   90.00
_cell.angle_beta   90.00
_cell.angle_gamma   90.00
#
_symmetry.space_group_name_H-M   'P 1'
#
loop_
_entity.id
_entity.type
_entity.pdbx_description
1 polymer ?
#
loop_
_entity_poly.entity_id
_entity_poly.type
_entity_poly.pdbx_seq_one_letter_code
_entity_poly.pdbx_strand_id
1 'polypeptide(L)' 'MVETERLHLIEWIVLIDEIHLNALMQLSDEELEKRYMLSMKKVSGEIKDYY' A
#
# COMPACT_ATOMS: atom_id res chain seq x y z
N MET A 1 7.60 1.28 19.34
CA MET A 1 7.97 2.36 18.41
C MET A 1 8.52 1.81 17.11
N VAL A 2 9.63 1.05 17.13
CA VAL A 2 10.29 0.51 15.91
C VAL A 2 9.38 -0.41 15.05
N GLU A 3 8.46 -1.15 15.67
CA GLU A 3 7.56 -2.05 14.94
C GLU A 3 6.53 -1.34 14.08
N THR A 4 6.00 -0.22 14.56
CA THR A 4 4.99 0.56 13.83
C THR A 4 5.61 1.28 12.64
N GLU A 5 6.81 1.83 12.81
CA GLU A 5 7.59 2.44 11.73
C GLU A 5 7.97 1.42 10.64
N ARG A 6 8.39 0.22 11.06
CA ARG A 6 8.67 -0.89 10.15
C ARG A 6 7.42 -1.29 9.36
N LEU A 7 6.26 -1.32 10.00
CA LEU A 7 4.99 -1.66 9.34
C LEU A 7 4.63 -0.63 8.27
N HIS A 8 4.70 0.67 8.61
CA HIS A 8 4.44 1.75 7.67
C HIS A 8 5.38 1.71 6.47
N LEU A 9 6.68 1.47 6.69
CA LEU A 9 7.62 1.34 5.57
C LEU A 9 7.25 0.20 4.63
N ILE A 10 6.79 -0.93 5.15
CA ILE A 10 6.33 -2.06 4.33
C ILE A 10 5.07 -1.69 3.54
N GLU A 11 4.12 -0.99 4.16
CA GLU A 11 2.90 -0.50 3.49
C GLU A 11 3.23 0.41 2.31
N TRP A 12 4.18 1.34 2.48
CA TRP A 12 4.65 2.23 1.42
C TRP A 12 5.40 1.47 0.31
N ILE A 13 6.21 0.48 0.65
CA ILE A 13 6.92 -0.35 -0.34
C ILE A 13 5.94 -1.11 -1.23
N VAL A 14 4.94 -1.78 -0.65
CA VAL A 14 3.91 -2.52 -1.40
C VAL A 14 3.10 -1.58 -2.29
N LEU A 15 2.71 -0.42 -1.77
CA LEU A 15 1.98 0.58 -2.55
C LEU A 15 2.78 1.07 -3.77
N ILE A 16 4.09 1.30 -3.61
CA ILE A 16 4.97 1.76 -4.69
C ILE A 16 5.21 0.65 -5.72
N ASP A 17 5.36 -0.60 -5.28
CA ASP A 17 5.57 -1.75 -6.17
C ASP A 17 4.34 -1.99 -7.09
N GLU A 18 3.13 -1.80 -6.54
CA GLU A 18 1.88 -2.02 -7.27
C GLU A 18 1.48 -0.87 -8.19
N ILE A 19 2.03 0.33 -8.00
CA ILE A 19 1.64 1.53 -8.77
C ILE A 19 2.81 1.99 -9.65
N HIS A 20 2.67 1.79 -10.96
CA HIS A 20 3.58 2.36 -11.94
C HIS A 20 3.68 3.89 -11.75
N LEU A 21 4.90 4.45 -11.78
CA LEU A 21 5.17 5.85 -11.42
C LEU A 21 4.25 6.88 -12.11
N ASN A 22 3.97 6.66 -13.40
CA ASN A 22 3.10 7.50 -14.21
C ASN A 22 1.62 7.41 -13.81
N ALA A 23 1.19 6.28 -13.28
CA ALA A 23 -0.16 6.10 -12.77
C ALA A 23 -0.32 6.81 -11.42
N LEU A 24 0.72 6.84 -10.57
CA LEU A 24 0.68 7.51 -9.27
C LEU A 24 0.37 9.01 -9.40
N MET A 25 0.97 9.68 -10.38
CA MET A 25 0.75 11.11 -10.65
C MET A 25 -0.65 11.44 -11.19
N GLN A 26 -1.40 10.43 -11.63
CA GLN A 26 -2.75 10.59 -12.18
C GLN A 26 -3.84 10.21 -11.17
N LEU A 27 -3.47 9.68 -10.00
CA LEU A 27 -4.44 9.35 -8.96
C LEU A 27 -4.90 10.61 -8.25
N SER A 28 -6.20 10.66 -7.99
CA SER A 28 -6.75 11.55 -6.98
C SER A 28 -6.35 11.07 -5.57
N ASP A 29 -6.36 12.01 -4.60
CA ASP A 29 -6.09 11.70 -3.20
C ASP A 29 -6.99 10.56 -2.67
N GLU A 30 -8.25 10.52 -3.13
CA GLU A 30 -9.24 9.53 -2.73
C GLU A 30 -8.93 8.13 -3.29
N GLU A 31 -8.35 8.04 -4.49
CA GLU A 31 -7.90 6.77 -5.08
C GLU A 31 -6.60 6.28 -4.45
N LEU A 32 -5.72 7.21 -4.10
CA LEU A 32 -4.49 6.92 -3.37
C LEU A 32 -4.80 6.34 -1.99
N GLU A 33 -5.73 6.94 -1.25
CA GLU A 33 -6.18 6.46 0.06
C GLU A 33 -6.80 5.06 -0.04
N LYS A 34 -7.64 4.79 -1.06
CA LYS A 34 -8.19 3.44 -1.29
C LYS A 34 -7.11 2.39 -1.53
N ARG A 35 -6.09 2.71 -2.32
CA ARG A 35 -4.97 1.78 -2.61
C ARG A 35 -4.08 1.58 -1.40
N TYR A 36 -3.87 2.61 -0.60
CA TYR A 36 -3.17 2.51 0.67
C TYR A 36 -3.90 1.57 1.64
N MET A 37 -5.21 1.75 1.80
CA MET A 37 -6.03 0.87 2.64
C MET A 37 -6.01 -0.59 2.16
N LEU A 38 -5.95 -0.84 0.86
CA LEU A 38 -5.78 -2.19 0.30
C LEU A 38 -4.40 -2.77 0.62
N SER A 39 -3.35 -1.97 0.50
CA SER A 39 -1.98 -2.37 0.82
C SER A 39 -1.83 -2.74 2.30
N MET A 40 -2.43 -1.95 3.20
CA MET A 40 -2.44 -2.29 4.64
C MET A 40 -3.11 -3.64 4.91
N LYS A 41 -4.24 -3.93 4.25
CA LYS A 41 -4.95 -5.21 4.41
C LYS A 41 -4.18 -6.41 3.86
N LYS A 42 -3.37 -6.21 2.82
CA LYS A 42 -2.44 -7.24 2.32
C LYS A 42 -1.33 -7.49 3.33
N VAL A 43 -0.69 -6.43 3.83
CA VAL A 43 0.39 -6.51 4.81
C VAL A 43 -0.08 -7.11 6.14
N SER A 44 -1.30 -6.80 6.58
CA SER A 44 -1.90 -7.38 7.79
C SER A 44 -2.33 -8.85 7.61
N GLY A 45 -2.29 -9.38 6.39
CA GLY A 45 -2.72 -10.74 6.05
C GLY A 45 -4.24 -10.94 6.02
N GLU A 46 -5.03 -9.85 6.08
CA GLU A 46 -6.49 -9.88 5.94
C GLU A 46 -6.91 -10.19 4.50
N ILE A 47 -6.09 -9.81 3.53
CA ILE A 47 -6.20 -10.23 2.12
C ILE A 47 -5.08 -11.23 1.88
N LYS A 48 -5.45 -12.51 1.69
CA LYS A 48 -4.51 -13.50 1.15
C LYS A 48 -4.40 -13.27 -0.34
N ASP A 49 -3.21 -12.92 -0.81
CA ASP A 49 -2.88 -13.02 -2.23
C ASP A 49 -2.99 -14.50 -2.61
N TYR A 50 -4.15 -14.88 -3.17
CA TYR A 50 -4.29 -16.13 -3.90
C TYR A 50 -3.61 -15.93 -5.26
N TYR A 51 -2.29 -16.10 -5.29
CA TYR A 51 -1.59 -16.48 -6.51
C TYR A 51 -1.76 -17.98 -6.75
#